data_AF-A0A662RZI1-F1
#
_entry.id   AF-A0A662RZI1-F1
#
_cell.length_a   1.000
_cell.length_b   1.000
_cell.length_c   1.000
_cell.angle_alpha   90.00
_cell.angle_beta   90.00
_cell.angle_gamma   90.00
#
_symmetry.space_group_name_H-M   'P 1'
#
loop_
_entity.id
_entity.type
_entity.pdbx_description
1 polymer ?
#
loop_
_entity_poly.entity_id
_entity_poly.type
_entity_poly.pdbx_seq_one_letter_code
_entity_poly.pdbx_strand_id
1 'polypeptide(L)'
;MEKLLIASIDAFLLGFLTKLVDLEVDEGLDLRGFSYVLALLYGLDIIHVMRSLTELSSMILGVLTAVIISGKIDSLSHGIGVGTALAGTFLSVPKIDREAFFLFLSAALLDEIISDLADRGKFSGKMGKLLRIRPLLELATLSYSIYVRSAIFWIFIFVYDLSYQLTSALIPRQGVQDVQNRSSGEANN
;
A
#
# COMPACT_ATOMS: atom_id res chain seq x y z
N MET A 1 15.00 -17.12 -9.93
CA MET A 1 13.67 -17.70 -9.60
C MET A 1 13.38 -17.55 -8.10
N GLU A 2 14.29 -17.95 -7.21
CA GLU A 2 14.13 -17.78 -5.75
C GLU A 2 13.76 -16.35 -5.32
N LYS A 3 14.52 -15.33 -5.76
CA LYS A 3 14.20 -13.92 -5.45
C LYS A 3 12.79 -13.47 -5.88
N LEU A 4 12.32 -13.96 -7.03
CA LEU A 4 10.96 -13.63 -7.51
C LEU A 4 9.90 -14.30 -6.64
N LEU A 5 10.14 -15.54 -6.19
CA LEU A 5 9.23 -16.23 -5.28
C LEU A 5 9.14 -15.49 -3.93
N ILE A 6 10.29 -15.12 -3.36
CA ILE A 6 10.36 -14.33 -2.12
C ILE A 6 9.61 -13.00 -2.32
N ALA A 7 9.94 -12.25 -3.38
CA ALA A 7 9.28 -10.99 -3.70
C ALA A 7 7.76 -11.12 -3.82
N SER A 8 7.26 -12.17 -4.48
CA SER A 8 5.82 -12.39 -4.63
C SER A 8 5.14 -12.76 -3.32
N ILE A 9 5.76 -13.61 -2.48
CA ILE A 9 5.18 -14.00 -1.18
C ILE A 9 5.12 -12.79 -0.26
N ASP A 10 6.22 -12.05 -0.13
CA ASP A 10 6.29 -10.87 0.73
C ASP A 10 5.38 -9.76 0.21
N ALA A 11 5.36 -9.49 -1.10
CA ALA A 11 4.43 -8.51 -1.67
C ALA A 11 2.96 -8.88 -1.41
N PHE A 12 2.61 -10.16 -1.54
CA PHE A 12 1.26 -10.63 -1.27
C PHE A 12 0.89 -10.44 0.20
N LEU A 13 1.78 -10.84 1.11
CA LEU A 13 1.59 -10.70 2.56
C LEU A 13 1.47 -9.22 2.94
N LEU A 14 2.37 -8.38 2.45
CA LEU A 14 2.37 -6.94 2.66
C LEU A 14 1.06 -6.30 2.18
N GLY A 15 0.61 -6.60 0.96
CA GLY A 15 -0.65 -6.06 0.42
C GLY A 15 -1.87 -6.48 1.23
N PHE A 16 -1.90 -7.73 1.68
CA PHE A 16 -2.98 -8.28 2.51
C PHE A 16 -3.01 -7.60 3.89
N LEU A 17 -1.87 -7.54 4.58
CA LEU A 17 -1.76 -6.95 5.92
C LEU A 17 -2.05 -5.45 5.91
N THR A 18 -1.50 -4.71 4.95
CA THR A 18 -1.79 -3.28 4.81
C THR A 18 -3.27 -3.06 4.57
N LYS A 19 -3.92 -3.81 3.66
CA LYS A 19 -5.35 -3.63 3.42
C LYS A 19 -6.20 -3.97 4.64
N LEU A 20 -5.85 -4.98 5.43
CA LEU A 20 -6.57 -5.27 6.67
C LEU A 20 -6.54 -4.10 7.65
N VAL A 21 -5.37 -3.46 7.83
CA VAL A 21 -5.25 -2.27 8.68
C VAL A 21 -6.07 -1.12 8.12
N ASP A 22 -5.99 -0.86 6.81
CA ASP A 22 -6.77 0.19 6.14
C ASP A 22 -8.28 -0.05 6.28
N LEU A 23 -8.76 -1.31 6.21
CA LEU A 23 -10.18 -1.61 6.39
C LEU A 23 -10.71 -1.27 7.79
N GLU A 24 -9.90 -1.42 8.83
CA GLU A 24 -10.27 -0.97 10.17
C GLU A 24 -10.30 0.56 10.26
N VAL A 25 -9.28 1.22 9.72
CA VAL A 25 -9.11 2.68 9.83
C VAL A 25 -10.13 3.44 8.96
N ASP A 26 -10.30 3.03 7.70
CA ASP A 26 -11.09 3.75 6.70
C ASP A 26 -12.54 3.26 6.63
N GLU A 27 -12.77 1.97 6.85
CA GLU A 27 -14.05 1.30 6.57
C GLU A 27 -14.73 0.73 7.84
N GLY A 28 -14.11 0.88 9.02
CA GLY A 28 -14.67 0.54 10.32
C GLY A 28 -14.74 -0.97 10.62
N LEU A 29 -13.91 -1.79 9.96
CA LEU A 29 -13.80 -3.22 10.27
C LEU A 29 -13.35 -3.43 11.71
N ASP A 30 -14.14 -4.12 12.53
CA ASP A 30 -13.76 -4.44 13.91
C ASP A 30 -12.73 -5.59 13.97
N LEU A 31 -11.45 -5.23 13.97
CA LEU A 31 -10.36 -6.17 14.24
C LEU A 31 -10.03 -6.28 15.74
N ARG A 32 -10.87 -5.76 16.65
CA ARG A 32 -10.69 -5.91 18.12
C ARG A 32 -9.31 -5.48 18.62
N GLY A 33 -8.74 -4.44 18.01
CA GLY A 33 -7.40 -3.92 18.34
C GLY A 33 -6.22 -4.73 17.80
N PHE A 34 -6.47 -5.75 16.96
CA PHE A 34 -5.41 -6.48 16.27
C PHE A 34 -4.70 -5.64 15.19
N SER A 35 -5.23 -4.48 14.76
CA SER A 35 -4.57 -3.57 13.81
C SER A 35 -3.13 -3.25 14.18
N TYR A 36 -2.83 -3.02 15.45
CA TYR A 36 -1.46 -2.71 15.87
C TYR A 36 -0.50 -3.87 15.65
N VAL A 37 -0.96 -5.09 15.87
CA VAL A 37 -0.17 -6.30 15.62
C VAL A 37 0.02 -6.51 14.12
N LEU A 38 -1.04 -6.37 13.33
CA LEU A 38 -0.95 -6.45 11.87
C LEU A 38 -0.04 -5.36 11.30
N ALA A 39 -0.09 -4.16 11.85
CA ALA A 39 0.76 -3.04 11.47
C ALA A 39 2.23 -3.31 11.76
N LEU A 40 2.52 -3.81 12.96
CA LEU A 40 3.86 -4.26 13.32
C LEU A 40 4.35 -5.36 12.35
N LEU A 41 3.49 -6.34 12.03
CA LEU A 41 3.83 -7.44 11.14
C LEU A 41 4.15 -6.96 9.72
N TYR A 42 3.35 -6.07 9.13
CA TYR A 42 3.67 -5.55 7.79
C TYR A 42 4.93 -4.67 7.84
N GLY A 43 5.16 -3.93 8.92
CA GLY A 43 6.40 -3.17 9.11
C GLY A 43 7.63 -4.08 9.17
N LEU A 44 7.54 -5.20 9.90
CA LEU A 44 8.58 -6.22 9.97
C LEU A 44 8.80 -6.92 8.61
N ASP A 45 7.73 -7.14 7.86
CA ASP A 45 7.79 -7.69 6.50
C ASP A 45 8.57 -6.74 5.57
N ILE A 46 8.28 -5.44 5.60
CA ILE A 46 9.05 -4.43 4.87
C ILE A 46 10.55 -4.49 5.23
N ILE A 47 10.89 -4.65 6.52
CA ILE A 47 12.29 -4.83 6.95
C ILE A 47 12.88 -6.10 6.34
N HIS A 48 12.14 -7.21 6.36
CA HIS A 48 12.56 -8.46 5.76
C HIS A 48 12.89 -8.27 4.28
N VAL A 49 11.97 -7.68 3.50
CA VAL A 49 12.14 -7.40 2.08
C VAL A 49 13.37 -6.52 1.81
N MET A 50 13.53 -5.42 2.55
CA MET A 50 14.69 -4.53 2.34
C MET A 50 16.03 -5.24 2.60
N ARG A 51 16.05 -6.26 3.49
CA ARG A 51 17.26 -7.03 3.82
C ARG A 51 17.50 -8.19 2.86
N SER A 52 16.47 -8.93 2.49
CA SER A 52 16.57 -10.10 1.61
C SER A 52 16.70 -9.69 0.13
N LEU A 53 16.05 -8.60 -0.25
CA LEU A 53 15.95 -8.07 -1.61
C LEU A 53 16.39 -6.61 -1.65
N THR A 54 17.67 -6.37 -1.32
CA THR A 54 18.25 -5.02 -1.19
C THR A 54 18.02 -4.11 -2.41
N GLU A 55 17.88 -4.67 -3.62
CA GLU A 55 17.53 -3.92 -4.83
C GLU A 55 16.18 -3.18 -4.74
N LEU A 56 15.22 -3.68 -3.97
CA LEU A 56 13.91 -3.05 -3.75
C LEU A 56 13.94 -1.90 -2.73
N SER A 57 15.04 -1.74 -1.98
CA SER A 57 15.11 -0.77 -0.88
C SER A 57 14.83 0.67 -1.33
N SER A 58 15.36 1.07 -2.49
CA SER A 58 15.15 2.43 -3.02
C SER A 58 13.69 2.69 -3.39
N MET A 59 13.01 1.68 -3.93
CA MET A 59 11.59 1.73 -4.25
C MET A 59 10.75 1.82 -2.99
N ILE A 60 10.98 0.91 -2.04
CA ILE A 60 10.25 0.86 -0.77
C ILE A 60 10.39 2.17 0.00
N LEU A 61 11.62 2.70 0.14
CA LEU A 61 11.85 3.96 0.83
C LEU A 61 11.24 5.15 0.08
N GLY A 62 11.25 5.14 -1.25
CA GLY A 62 10.59 6.15 -2.07
C GLY A 62 9.07 6.16 -1.82
N VAL A 63 8.43 4.99 -1.84
CA VAL A 63 7.00 4.82 -1.56
C VAL A 63 6.66 5.21 -0.11
N LEU A 64 7.44 4.75 0.87
CA LEU A 64 7.25 5.13 2.29
C LEU A 64 7.38 6.65 2.49
N THR A 65 8.32 7.28 1.81
CA THR A 65 8.47 8.74 1.86
C THR A 65 7.27 9.43 1.21
N ALA A 66 6.75 8.90 0.10
CA ALA A 66 5.55 9.43 -0.56
C ALA A 66 4.33 9.39 0.37
N VAL A 67 4.07 8.28 1.05
CA VAL A 67 2.92 8.15 1.97
C VAL A 67 3.04 9.04 3.22
N ILE A 68 4.27 9.29 3.69
CA ILE A 68 4.52 10.27 4.76
C ILE A 68 4.17 11.68 4.27
N ILE A 69 4.67 12.07 3.09
CA ILE A 69 4.46 13.41 2.53
C ILE A 69 2.99 13.65 2.20
N SER A 70 2.29 12.64 1.67
CA SER A 70 0.86 12.75 1.33
C SER A 70 -0.06 12.71 2.55
N GLY A 71 0.48 12.48 3.75
CA GLY A 71 -0.29 12.47 4.99
C GLY A 71 -1.20 11.25 5.15
N LYS A 72 -0.89 10.14 4.47
CA LYS A 72 -1.63 8.87 4.60
C LYS A 72 -1.37 8.15 5.93
N ILE A 73 -0.40 8.64 6.72
CA ILE A 73 -0.18 8.20 8.10
C ILE A 73 -1.09 9.04 9.01
N ASP A 74 -2.36 8.70 9.02
CA ASP A 74 -3.44 9.41 9.71
C ASP A 74 -3.93 8.69 10.99
N SER A 75 -3.44 7.48 11.24
CA SER A 75 -3.77 6.66 12.41
C SER A 75 -2.53 6.13 13.13
N LEU A 76 -2.69 5.77 14.41
CA LEU A 76 -1.60 5.18 15.19
C LEU A 76 -1.16 3.83 14.61
N SER A 77 -2.09 3.03 14.09
CA SER A 77 -1.76 1.75 13.42
C SER A 77 -0.89 1.97 12.19
N HIS A 78 -1.25 2.90 11.29
CA HIS A 78 -0.39 3.29 10.16
C HIS A 78 0.99 3.75 10.62
N GLY A 79 1.02 4.56 11.69
CA GLY A 79 2.26 5.05 12.30
C GLY A 79 3.15 3.94 12.84
N ILE A 80 2.59 2.91 13.48
CA ILE A 80 3.36 1.76 13.99
C ILE A 80 4.03 1.01 12.85
N GLY A 81 3.30 0.70 11.77
CA GLY A 81 3.89 -0.11 10.70
C GLY A 81 4.94 0.66 9.88
N VAL A 82 4.68 1.93 9.54
CA VAL A 82 5.70 2.77 8.88
C VAL A 82 6.88 3.03 9.80
N GLY A 83 6.63 3.35 11.07
CA GLY A 83 7.67 3.57 12.07
C GLY A 83 8.54 2.35 12.29
N THR A 84 7.94 1.15 12.31
CA THR A 84 8.67 -0.13 12.36
C THR A 84 9.56 -0.30 11.14
N ALA A 85 9.01 -0.13 9.93
CA ALA A 85 9.78 -0.24 8.69
C ALA A 85 10.99 0.71 8.66
N LEU A 86 10.79 1.98 9.07
CA LEU A 86 11.86 2.96 9.16
C LEU A 86 12.86 2.63 10.26
N ALA A 87 12.43 2.13 11.42
CA ALA A 87 13.33 1.72 12.50
C ALA A 87 14.29 0.61 12.03
N GLY A 88 13.83 -0.29 11.15
CA GLY A 88 14.69 -1.32 10.56
C GLY A 88 15.84 -0.78 9.71
N THR A 89 15.73 0.45 9.18
CA THR A 89 16.84 1.09 8.45
C THR A 89 18.03 1.44 9.35
N PHE A 90 17.83 1.53 10.67
CA PHE A 90 18.93 1.68 11.63
C PHE A 90 19.67 0.36 11.89
N LEU A 91 19.06 -0.79 11.62
CA LEU A 91 19.64 -2.12 11.85
C LEU A 91 20.48 -2.61 10.67
N SER A 92 20.25 -2.06 9.48
CA SER A 92 21.03 -2.33 8.27
C SER A 92 20.93 -1.16 7.32
N VAL A 93 22.06 -0.67 6.80
CA VAL A 93 22.07 0.44 5.84
C VAL A 93 21.46 -0.05 4.52
N PRO A 94 20.27 0.42 4.13
CA PRO A 94 19.66 0.02 2.87
C PRO A 94 20.51 0.53 1.70
N LYS A 95 20.55 -0.24 0.62
CA LYS A 95 21.18 0.22 -0.62
C LYS A 95 20.25 1.24 -1.29
N ILE A 96 20.68 2.50 -1.30
CA ILE A 96 19.91 3.59 -1.93
C ILE A 96 20.59 3.98 -3.24
N ASP A 97 19.92 3.67 -4.34
CA ASP A 97 20.14 4.30 -5.63
C ASP A 97 19.29 5.58 -5.70
N ARG A 98 19.94 6.73 -5.87
CA ARG A 98 19.26 8.03 -5.79
C ARG A 98 18.25 8.22 -6.92
N GLU A 99 18.60 7.77 -8.12
CA GLU A 99 17.74 7.94 -9.30
C GLU A 99 16.48 7.10 -9.15
N ALA A 100 16.64 5.83 -8.77
CA ALA A 100 15.52 4.94 -8.47
C ALA A 100 14.65 5.48 -7.33
N PHE A 101 15.25 5.96 -6.24
CA PHE A 101 14.52 6.53 -5.11
C PHE A 101 13.62 7.69 -5.55
N PHE A 102 14.17 8.68 -6.26
CA PHE A 102 13.40 9.84 -6.70
C PHE A 102 12.37 9.50 -7.78
N LEU A 103 12.65 8.52 -8.64
CA LEU A 103 11.67 7.99 -9.60
C LEU A 103 10.45 7.42 -8.87
N PHE A 104 10.66 6.50 -7.92
CA PHE A 104 9.57 5.83 -7.22
C PHE A 104 8.84 6.76 -6.25
N LEU A 105 9.56 7.64 -5.55
CA LEU A 105 8.97 8.70 -4.74
C LEU A 105 8.02 9.58 -5.57
N SER A 106 8.49 10.06 -6.72
CA SER A 106 7.68 10.96 -7.56
C SER A 106 6.45 10.23 -8.12
N ALA A 107 6.61 8.99 -8.60
CA ALA A 107 5.51 8.19 -9.12
C ALA A 107 4.45 7.91 -8.04
N ALA A 108 4.88 7.43 -6.86
CA ALA A 108 3.97 7.15 -5.75
C ALA A 108 3.28 8.42 -5.24
N LEU A 109 3.99 9.54 -5.12
CA LEU A 109 3.40 10.80 -4.67
C LEU A 109 2.36 11.33 -5.67
N LEU A 110 2.63 11.22 -6.97
CA LEU A 110 1.66 11.58 -8.00
C LEU A 110 0.42 10.68 -7.96
N ASP A 111 0.59 9.38 -7.76
CA ASP A 111 -0.54 8.47 -7.58
C ASP A 111 -1.41 8.84 -6.38
N GLU A 112 -0.82 9.19 -5.23
CA GLU A 112 -1.60 9.64 -4.07
C GLU A 112 -2.37 10.93 -4.38
N ILE A 113 -1.71 11.92 -4.99
CA ILE A 113 -2.36 13.19 -5.37
C ILE A 113 -3.51 12.91 -6.34
N ILE A 114 -3.30 12.08 -7.35
CA ILE A 114 -4.28 11.82 -8.39
C ILE A 114 -5.45 10.98 -7.84
N SER A 115 -5.16 9.97 -7.01
CA SER A 115 -6.18 9.16 -6.35
C SER A 115 -7.06 10.02 -5.44
N ASP A 116 -6.48 10.90 -4.63
CA ASP A 116 -7.24 11.82 -3.77
C ASP A 116 -8.14 12.76 -4.58
N LEU A 117 -7.67 13.26 -5.73
CA LEU A 117 -8.49 14.07 -6.63
C LEU A 117 -9.64 13.25 -7.23
N ALA A 118 -9.41 11.98 -7.57
CA ALA A 118 -10.44 11.05 -8.06
C ALA A 118 -11.47 10.69 -6.97
N ASP A 119 -11.06 10.59 -5.70
CA ASP A 119 -11.96 10.36 -4.57
C ASP A 119 -12.83 11.57 -4.27
N ARG A 120 -12.30 12.78 -4.44
CA ARG A 120 -13.07 14.04 -4.39
C ARG A 120 -13.97 14.29 -5.60
N GLY A 121 -14.08 13.32 -6.51
CA GLY A 121 -14.97 13.38 -7.66
C GLY A 121 -14.50 14.29 -8.80
N LYS A 122 -13.23 14.72 -8.82
CA LYS A 122 -12.70 15.51 -9.95
C LYS A 122 -12.62 14.70 -11.25
N PHE A 123 -12.55 13.39 -11.15
CA PHE A 123 -12.54 12.46 -12.28
C PHE A 123 -13.73 11.51 -12.18
N SER A 124 -14.49 11.35 -13.27
CA SER A 124 -15.69 10.52 -13.32
C SER A 124 -15.52 9.31 -14.24
N GLY A 125 -16.45 8.36 -14.12
CA GLY A 125 -16.55 7.20 -15.00
C GLY A 125 -15.36 6.23 -14.89
N LYS A 126 -14.96 5.65 -16.03
CA LYS A 126 -13.86 4.66 -16.11
C LYS A 126 -12.50 5.28 -15.75
N MET A 127 -12.29 6.55 -16.08
CA MET A 127 -11.05 7.26 -15.76
C MET A 127 -10.88 7.42 -14.25
N GLY A 128 -11.93 7.85 -13.54
CA GLY A 128 -11.90 7.93 -12.08
C GLY A 128 -11.57 6.58 -11.42
N LYS A 129 -12.10 5.47 -11.94
CA LYS A 129 -11.78 4.12 -11.44
C LYS A 129 -10.32 3.73 -11.70
N LEU A 130 -9.79 4.04 -12.89
CA LEU A 130 -8.40 3.75 -13.25
C LEU A 130 -7.42 4.55 -12.39
N LEU A 131 -7.73 5.82 -12.12
CA LEU A 131 -6.84 6.68 -11.34
C LEU A 131 -6.81 6.30 -9.84
N ARG A 132 -7.82 5.58 -9.34
CA ARG A 132 -7.83 5.03 -7.98
C ARG A 132 -7.00 3.76 -7.83
N ILE A 133 -6.57 3.12 -8.91
CA ILE A 133 -5.71 1.92 -8.86
C ILE A 133 -4.22 2.26 -8.96
N ARG A 134 -3.83 3.54 -8.74
CA ARG A 134 -2.44 3.99 -8.65
C ARG A 134 -1.52 3.49 -9.80
N PRO A 135 -1.88 3.79 -11.06
CA PRO A 135 -1.20 3.19 -12.21
C PRO A 135 0.21 3.75 -12.45
N LEU A 136 0.58 4.90 -11.89
CA LEU A 136 1.87 5.53 -12.21
C LEU A 136 3.04 4.79 -11.57
N LEU A 137 2.90 4.30 -10.34
CA LEU A 137 3.90 3.51 -9.65
C LEU A 137 4.09 2.15 -10.32
N GLU A 138 3.00 1.50 -10.76
CA GLU A 138 3.08 0.25 -11.51
C GLU A 138 3.80 0.47 -12.86
N LEU A 139 3.48 1.54 -13.59
CA LEU A 139 4.17 1.88 -14.84
C LEU A 139 5.64 2.26 -14.62
N ALA A 140 5.95 2.98 -13.54
CA ALA A 140 7.32 3.33 -13.17
C ALA A 140 8.13 2.08 -12.84
N THR A 141 7.57 1.14 -12.06
CA THR A 141 8.24 -0.13 -11.74
C THR A 141 8.38 -1.04 -12.95
N LEU A 142 7.41 -1.07 -13.87
CA LEU A 142 7.53 -1.80 -15.13
C LEU A 142 8.64 -1.22 -16.00
N SER A 143 8.66 0.10 -16.18
CA SER A 143 9.68 0.80 -16.98
C SER A 143 11.08 0.59 -16.39
N TYR A 144 11.21 0.73 -15.07
CA TYR A 144 12.46 0.51 -14.36
C TYR A 144 12.89 -0.96 -14.45
N SER A 145 11.96 -1.91 -14.33
CA SER A 145 12.23 -3.35 -14.47
C SER A 145 12.83 -3.70 -15.84
N ILE A 146 12.31 -3.07 -16.91
CA ILE A 146 12.85 -3.23 -18.27
C ILE A 146 14.26 -2.62 -18.35
N TYR A 147 14.45 -1.42 -17.80
CA TYR A 147 15.74 -0.72 -17.79
C TYR A 147 16.83 -1.53 -17.10
N VAL A 148 16.58 -2.03 -15.89
CA VAL A 148 17.56 -2.82 -15.12
C VAL A 148 17.56 -4.32 -15.48
N ARG A 149 16.73 -4.73 -16.44
CA ARG A 149 16.55 -6.13 -16.87
C ARG A 149 16.21 -7.09 -15.71
N SER A 150 15.39 -6.63 -14.77
CA SER A 150 14.93 -7.42 -13.63
C SER A 150 13.45 -7.17 -13.38
N ALA A 151 12.64 -8.23 -13.47
CA ALA A 151 11.19 -8.15 -13.25
C ALA A 151 10.79 -7.93 -11.78
N ILE A 152 11.75 -7.95 -10.85
CA ILE A 152 11.46 -7.98 -9.41
C ILE A 152 10.69 -6.75 -8.91
N PHE A 153 10.97 -5.56 -9.46
CA PHE A 153 10.31 -4.32 -9.05
C PHE A 153 8.83 -4.34 -9.45
N TRP A 154 8.55 -4.66 -10.71
CA TRP A 154 7.18 -4.73 -11.22
C TRP A 154 6.40 -5.85 -10.57
N ILE A 155 6.96 -7.06 -10.46
CA ILE A 155 6.29 -8.18 -9.79
C ILE A 155 5.95 -7.85 -8.34
N PHE A 156 6.86 -7.20 -7.62
CA PHE A 156 6.60 -6.81 -6.23
C PHE A 156 5.40 -5.85 -6.13
N ILE A 157 5.37 -4.76 -6.90
CA ILE A 157 4.24 -3.82 -6.87
C ILE A 157 2.96 -4.46 -7.41
N PHE A 158 3.01 -5.17 -8.53
CA PHE A 158 1.85 -5.82 -9.12
C PHE A 158 1.18 -6.82 -8.17
N VAL A 159 1.98 -7.67 -7.49
CA VAL A 159 1.45 -8.66 -6.55
C VAL A 159 0.93 -7.98 -5.27
N TYR A 160 1.60 -6.92 -4.81
CA TYR A 160 1.12 -6.09 -3.70
C TYR A 160 -0.26 -5.50 -4.02
N ASP A 161 -0.41 -4.83 -5.16
CA ASP A 161 -1.66 -4.20 -5.57
C ASP A 161 -2.77 -5.24 -5.79
N LEU A 162 -2.44 -6.37 -6.41
CA LEU A 162 -3.37 -7.47 -6.57
C LEU A 162 -3.88 -7.99 -5.22
N SER A 163 -2.99 -8.25 -4.27
CA SER A 163 -3.35 -8.72 -2.93
C SER A 163 -4.19 -7.70 -2.17
N TYR A 164 -3.81 -6.44 -2.24
CA TYR A 164 -4.53 -5.32 -1.63
C TYR A 164 -5.97 -5.23 -2.15
N GLN A 165 -6.15 -5.26 -3.48
CA GLN A 165 -7.47 -5.20 -4.10
C GLN A 165 -8.31 -6.45 -3.86
N LEU A 166 -7.70 -7.65 -3.89
CA LEU A 166 -8.39 -8.90 -3.55
C LEU A 166 -8.89 -8.89 -2.10
N THR A 167 -8.08 -8.42 -1.17
CA THR A 167 -8.47 -8.28 0.25
C THR A 167 -9.66 -7.34 0.39
N SER A 168 -9.64 -6.21 -0.32
CA SER A 168 -10.76 -5.27 -0.35
C SER A 168 -12.05 -5.87 -0.93
N ALA A 169 -11.94 -6.78 -1.90
CA ALA A 169 -13.09 -7.39 -2.56
C ALA A 169 -13.69 -8.55 -1.74
N LEU A 170 -12.85 -9.27 -0.99
CA LEU A 170 -13.25 -10.46 -0.22
C LEU A 170 -13.80 -10.12 1.16
N ILE A 171 -13.36 -9.02 1.77
CA ILE A 171 -13.77 -8.63 3.13
C ILE A 171 -14.93 -7.62 3.04
N PRO A 172 -16.12 -7.95 3.56
CA PRO A 172 -17.28 -7.09 3.45
C PRO A 172 -17.13 -5.80 4.26
N ARG A 173 -17.54 -4.68 3.64
CA ARG A 173 -17.54 -3.35 4.24
C ARG A 173 -18.64 -3.24 5.28
N GLN A 174 -18.29 -3.20 6.56
CA GLN A 174 -19.29 -3.15 7.64
C GLN A 174 -20.00 -1.77 7.75
N GLY A 175 -19.44 -0.70 7.16
CA GLY A 175 -19.97 0.66 7.31
C GLY A 175 -21.16 1.09 6.42
N VAL A 176 -21.56 0.35 5.39
CA VAL A 176 -22.62 0.80 4.44
C VAL A 176 -23.99 0.18 4.71
N GLN A 177 -24.04 -1.04 5.26
CA GLN A 177 -25.32 -1.74 5.49
C GLN A 177 -26.09 -1.18 6.70
N ASP A 178 -25.40 -0.70 7.73
CA ASP A 178 -26.05 -0.20 8.95
C ASP A 178 -26.73 1.16 8.78
N VAL A 179 -26.22 2.04 7.91
CA VAL A 179 -26.85 3.34 7.65
C VAL A 179 -28.13 3.18 6.83
N GLN A 180 -28.13 2.31 5.82
CA GLN A 180 -29.34 2.03 5.02
C GLN A 180 -30.43 1.32 5.84
N ASN A 181 -30.05 0.42 6.76
CA ASN A 181 -31.01 -0.26 7.64
C ASN A 181 -31.58 0.65 8.73
N ARG A 182 -30.81 1.64 9.23
CA ARG A 182 -31.34 2.63 10.19
C ARG A 182 -32.28 3.63 9.53
N SER A 183 -31.97 4.11 8.33
CA SER A 183 -32.85 5.04 7.60
C SER A 183 -34.18 4.43 7.13
N SER A 184 -34.24 3.10 6.98
CA SER A 184 -35.47 2.39 6.59
C SER A 184 -36.29 1.89 7.78
N GLY A 185 -35.70 1.79 8.97
CA GLY A 185 -36.39 1.49 10.22
C GLY A 185 -37.11 2.69 10.86
N GLU A 186 -36.58 3.90 10.70
CA GLU A 186 -37.19 5.12 11.26
C GLU A 186 -38.35 5.68 10.42
N ALA A 187 -38.52 5.24 9.17
CA ALA A 187 -39.64 5.65 8.32
C ALA A 187 -40.94 4.87 8.58
N ASN A 188 -40.91 3.86 9.46
CA ASN A 188 -42.04 2.96 9.75
C ASN A 188 -42.53 3.02 11.21
N ASN A 189 -42.11 4.02 12.00
CA ASN A 189 -42.63 4.26 13.35
C ASN A 189 -43.31 5.63 13.45
#